data_AF-A0A293M587-F1
#
_entry.id   AF-A0A293M587-F1
#
_cell.length_a   1.000
_cell.length_b   1.000
_cell.length_c   1.000
_cell.angle_alpha   90.00
_cell.angle_beta   90.00
_cell.angle_gamma   90.00
#
_symmetry.space_group_name_H-M   'P 1'
#
loop_
_entity.id
_entity.type
_entity.pdbx_description
1 polymer ?
#
loop_
_entity_poly.entity_id
_entity_poly.type
_entity_poly.pdbx_seq_one_letter_code
_entity_poly.pdbx_strand_id
1 'polypeptide(L)'
;MRLQEPSSPSPQLQLQSRLQQVATLSSLSTAPTAIKAAASCYIELIVKESDNNVKLIVLDRLIALKDIPSHERILQDLVMDILRVLAASDLEVRKKTLILALDLVSSRNVEEMVLVLKKEVTKTNSAVEHEDTEKYRQLLVRTLHACCVRFPDVSHAIIPVLMEFLSDTKENAAADVLVFIREAMQRFEQLRGIIVAKLLEVFGSIKTSEIHRGALWLLGEYCNNVEDIQSVMTEVRQALGELPLVDDELRKAAGGDTEEKDDSAMTGTVQRLVTADGTYATQSAFSTAPSPAALQAKRPPLRGYLMEGDFFIGAALASSLTKLAVHYMSLVPDGRKQNAFAAECMLIMTSVLHLGKSGLPTKAINDDDADRICLCLKILSERSPTLSTIFGTDCMLPWG
;
A
#
# COMPACT_ATOMS: atom_id res chain seq x y z
N MET A 1 64.90 -24.13 19.44
CA MET A 1 64.44 -23.27 18.33
C MET A 1 63.00 -23.60 18.03
N ARG A 2 62.04 -22.87 18.63
CA ARG A 2 60.64 -22.95 18.20
C ARG A 2 60.49 -22.03 17.00
N LEU A 3 60.15 -22.62 15.85
CA LEU A 3 59.75 -21.90 14.65
C LEU A 3 58.52 -21.06 14.99
N GLN A 4 58.67 -19.75 14.89
CA GLN A 4 57.58 -18.79 15.01
C GLN A 4 56.80 -18.86 13.70
N GLU A 5 55.55 -19.32 13.76
CA GLU A 5 54.62 -19.27 12.62
C GLU A 5 54.50 -17.82 12.12
N PRO A 6 54.43 -17.60 10.80
CA PRO A 6 54.28 -16.26 10.27
C PRO A 6 52.93 -15.68 10.73
N SER A 7 53.00 -14.56 11.43
CA SER A 7 51.84 -13.76 11.84
C SER A 7 50.90 -13.57 10.66
N SER A 8 49.66 -14.03 10.81
CA SER A 8 48.57 -13.81 9.85
C SER A 8 48.54 -12.32 9.45
N PRO A 9 48.58 -11.98 8.15
CA PRO A 9 48.52 -10.59 7.72
C PRO A 9 47.23 -9.94 8.24
N SER A 10 47.30 -8.67 8.62
CA SER A 10 46.14 -7.93 9.13
C SER A 10 44.98 -8.04 8.12
N PRO A 11 43.72 -8.17 8.60
CA PRO A 11 42.58 -8.44 7.73
C PRO A 11 42.43 -7.39 6.60
N GLN A 12 42.77 -6.12 6.85
CA GLN A 12 42.80 -5.06 5.84
C GLN A 12 43.83 -5.30 4.71
N LEU A 13 45.03 -5.81 5.03
CA LEU A 13 46.05 -6.16 4.02
C LEU A 13 45.65 -7.38 3.20
N GLN A 14 44.96 -8.37 3.80
CA GLN A 14 44.43 -9.52 3.07
C GLN A 14 43.30 -9.12 2.12
N LEU A 15 42.46 -8.17 2.53
CA LEU A 15 41.36 -7.62 1.75
C LEU A 15 41.91 -6.81 0.57
N GLN A 16 42.88 -5.91 0.82
CA GLN A 16 43.59 -5.19 -0.25
C GLN A 16 44.31 -6.15 -1.21
N SER A 17 45.00 -7.18 -0.70
CA SER A 17 45.69 -8.16 -1.54
C SER A 17 44.70 -8.93 -2.44
N ARG A 18 43.55 -9.34 -1.91
CA ARG A 18 42.50 -9.97 -2.72
C ARG A 18 41.90 -9.02 -3.75
N LEU A 19 41.60 -7.78 -3.38
CA LEU A 19 41.10 -6.77 -4.33
C LEU A 19 42.10 -6.49 -5.45
N GLN A 20 43.39 -6.41 -5.11
CA GLN A 20 44.48 -6.23 -6.07
C GLN A 20 44.57 -7.42 -7.04
N GLN A 21 44.46 -8.64 -6.53
CA GLN A 21 44.49 -9.87 -7.33
C GLN A 21 43.29 -9.98 -8.28
N VAL A 22 42.09 -9.65 -7.82
CA VAL A 22 40.89 -9.66 -8.68
C VAL A 22 40.98 -8.55 -9.74
N ALA A 23 41.43 -7.35 -9.36
CA ALA A 23 41.61 -6.24 -10.29
C ALA A 23 42.66 -6.54 -11.36
N THR A 24 43.77 -7.22 -11.00
CA THR A 24 44.79 -7.66 -11.95
C THR A 24 44.30 -8.80 -12.85
N LEU A 25 43.51 -9.74 -12.34
CA LEU A 25 42.86 -10.77 -13.16
C LEU A 25 41.90 -10.17 -14.19
N SER A 26 41.09 -9.17 -13.80
CA SER A 26 40.17 -8.49 -14.73
C SER A 26 40.88 -7.60 -15.74
N SER A 27 42.05 -7.05 -15.41
CA SER A 27 42.80 -6.18 -16.32
C SER A 27 43.71 -6.96 -17.28
N LEU A 28 44.24 -8.12 -16.86
CA LEU A 28 45.08 -8.97 -17.70
C LEU A 28 44.31 -10.01 -18.53
N SER A 29 43.07 -10.36 -18.15
CA SER A 29 42.32 -11.43 -18.82
C SER A 29 40.94 -10.97 -19.28
N THR A 30 40.72 -11.00 -20.59
CA THR A 30 39.41 -10.82 -21.24
C THR A 30 38.63 -12.13 -21.38
N ALA A 31 39.14 -13.22 -20.78
CA ALA A 31 38.50 -14.53 -20.85
C ALA A 31 37.18 -14.52 -20.04
N PRO A 32 36.04 -14.93 -20.63
CA PRO A 32 34.74 -14.91 -19.95
C PRO A 32 34.72 -15.69 -18.62
N THR A 33 35.50 -16.77 -18.52
CA THR A 33 35.64 -17.58 -17.31
C THR A 33 36.37 -16.84 -16.19
N ALA A 34 37.42 -16.07 -16.52
CA ALA A 34 38.16 -15.28 -15.54
C ALA A 34 37.29 -14.14 -14.99
N ILE A 35 36.53 -13.47 -15.86
CA ILE A 35 35.59 -12.40 -15.48
C ILE A 35 34.47 -12.97 -14.59
N LYS A 36 33.91 -14.13 -14.94
CA LYS A 36 32.89 -14.80 -14.12
C LYS A 36 33.41 -15.16 -12.73
N ALA A 37 34.64 -15.71 -12.65
CA ALA A 37 35.28 -16.03 -11.39
C ALA A 37 35.57 -14.77 -10.55
N ALA A 38 36.04 -13.70 -11.19
CA ALA A 38 36.27 -12.40 -10.55
C ALA A 38 34.98 -11.81 -9.97
N ALA A 39 33.90 -11.77 -10.76
CA ALA A 39 32.59 -11.27 -10.31
C ALA A 39 32.03 -12.12 -9.14
N SER A 40 32.15 -13.44 -9.22
CA SER A 40 31.72 -14.35 -8.14
C SER A 40 32.53 -14.08 -6.86
N CYS A 41 33.84 -13.85 -6.97
CA CYS A 41 34.70 -13.51 -5.84
C CYS A 41 34.30 -12.16 -5.21
N TYR A 42 33.99 -11.14 -6.03
CA TYR A 42 33.48 -9.87 -5.54
C TYR A 42 32.17 -10.03 -4.77
N ILE A 43 31.20 -10.78 -5.31
CA ILE A 43 29.92 -11.04 -4.64
C ILE A 43 30.13 -11.76 -3.30
N GLU A 44 30.95 -12.81 -3.28
CA GLU A 44 31.27 -13.52 -2.04
C GLU A 44 31.92 -12.62 -1.00
N LEU A 45 32.82 -11.73 -1.43
CA LEU A 45 33.47 -10.78 -0.54
C LEU A 45 32.44 -9.80 0.03
N ILE A 46 31.54 -9.26 -0.78
CA ILE A 46 30.47 -8.36 -0.30
C ILE A 46 29.58 -9.06 0.75
N VAL A 47 29.24 -10.33 0.53
CA VAL A 47 28.39 -11.10 1.46
C VAL A 47 29.10 -11.42 2.77
N LYS A 48 30.41 -11.76 2.72
CA LYS A 48 31.19 -12.20 3.89
C LYS A 48 31.71 -11.04 4.75
N GLU A 49 32.02 -9.90 4.14
CA GLU A 49 32.57 -8.76 4.87
C GLU A 49 31.54 -8.14 5.82
N SER A 50 32.01 -7.60 6.95
CA SER A 50 31.15 -6.93 7.94
C SER A 50 31.10 -5.42 7.77
N ASP A 51 32.15 -4.81 7.19
CA ASP A 51 32.25 -3.36 7.03
C ASP A 51 31.43 -2.87 5.81
N ASN A 52 30.43 -2.03 6.05
CA ASN A 52 29.57 -1.47 5.02
C ASN A 52 30.35 -0.61 4.00
N ASN A 53 31.42 0.08 4.42
CA ASN A 53 32.25 0.88 3.51
C ASN A 53 33.00 -0.02 2.52
N VAL A 54 33.52 -1.14 3.00
CA VAL A 54 34.17 -2.13 2.14
C VAL A 54 33.16 -2.71 1.15
N LYS A 55 31.95 -3.06 1.61
CA LYS A 55 30.87 -3.53 0.72
C LYS A 55 30.57 -2.53 -0.39
N LEU A 56 30.44 -1.25 -0.04
CA LEU A 56 30.18 -0.18 -1.02
C LEU A 56 31.31 -0.05 -2.05
N ILE A 57 32.57 -0.05 -1.60
CA ILE A 57 33.74 0.03 -2.50
C ILE A 57 33.76 -1.16 -3.47
N VAL A 58 33.50 -2.36 -2.97
CA VAL A 58 33.55 -3.59 -3.78
C VAL A 58 32.36 -3.63 -4.75
N LEU A 59 31.19 -3.17 -4.31
CA LEU A 59 30.00 -3.05 -5.14
C LEU A 59 30.21 -2.03 -6.26
N ASP A 60 30.87 -0.91 -5.99
CA ASP A 60 31.23 0.07 -7.03
C ASP A 60 32.19 -0.52 -8.08
N ARG A 61 33.09 -1.42 -7.66
CA ARG A 61 33.94 -2.18 -8.61
C ARG A 61 33.14 -3.19 -9.43
N LEU A 62 32.16 -3.84 -8.82
CA LEU A 62 31.26 -4.75 -9.54
C LEU A 62 30.37 -4.01 -10.55
N ILE A 63 29.88 -2.81 -10.20
CA ILE A 63 29.14 -1.93 -11.12
C ILE A 63 30.04 -1.48 -12.26
N ALA A 64 31.28 -1.06 -11.99
CA ALA A 64 32.23 -0.68 -13.04
C ALA A 64 32.54 -1.82 -14.04
N LEU A 65 32.45 -3.09 -13.60
CA LEU A 65 32.57 -4.23 -14.51
C LEU A 65 31.37 -4.35 -15.46
N LYS A 66 30.17 -3.92 -15.04
CA LYS A 66 28.96 -3.90 -15.86
C LYS A 66 29.07 -2.95 -17.05
N ASP A 67 29.73 -1.81 -16.86
CA ASP A 67 29.85 -0.76 -17.89
C ASP A 67 30.64 -1.23 -19.13
N ILE A 68 31.28 -2.39 -19.06
CA ILE A 68 31.96 -3.05 -20.18
C ILE A 68 30.98 -4.00 -20.88
N PRO A 69 30.57 -3.75 -22.15
CA PRO A 69 29.50 -4.51 -22.82
C PRO A 69 29.77 -6.01 -22.95
N SER A 70 31.04 -6.43 -23.07
CA SER A 70 31.41 -7.84 -23.14
C SER A 70 31.19 -8.59 -21.83
N HIS A 71 31.14 -7.89 -20.70
CA HIS A 71 31.01 -8.47 -19.37
C HIS A 71 29.55 -8.54 -18.90
N GLU A 72 28.68 -7.68 -19.44
CA GLU A 72 27.27 -7.60 -19.05
C GLU A 72 26.57 -8.96 -19.13
N ARG A 73 26.76 -9.69 -20.24
CA ARG A 73 26.13 -11.00 -20.45
C ARG A 73 26.56 -12.04 -19.41
N ILE A 74 27.78 -11.94 -18.89
CA ILE A 74 28.31 -12.82 -17.85
C ILE A 74 27.72 -12.44 -16.48
N LEU A 75 27.55 -11.14 -16.23
CA LEU A 75 26.93 -10.60 -15.01
C LEU A 75 25.43 -10.92 -14.94
N GLN A 76 24.74 -10.99 -16.09
CA GLN A 76 23.33 -11.42 -16.16
C GLN A 76 23.12 -12.84 -15.60
N ASP A 77 24.09 -13.75 -15.79
CA ASP A 77 24.06 -15.12 -15.23
C ASP A 77 24.28 -15.13 -13.70
N LEU A 78 24.82 -14.04 -13.13
CA LEU A 78 25.15 -13.91 -11.71
C LEU A 78 24.13 -13.07 -10.93
N VAL A 79 23.01 -12.64 -11.54
CA VAL A 79 22.01 -11.78 -10.89
C VAL A 79 21.48 -12.38 -9.59
N MET A 80 21.23 -13.69 -9.57
CA MET A 80 20.74 -14.37 -8.36
C MET A 80 21.78 -14.37 -7.24
N ASP A 81 23.07 -14.48 -7.58
CA ASP A 81 24.16 -14.35 -6.62
C ASP A 81 24.29 -12.91 -6.12
N ILE A 82 24.14 -11.91 -7.01
CA ILE A 82 24.13 -10.48 -6.64
C ILE A 82 23.00 -10.19 -5.65
N LEU A 83 21.79 -10.74 -5.85
CA LEU A 83 20.65 -10.53 -4.95
C LEU A 83 20.88 -11.08 -3.54
N ARG A 84 21.85 -11.98 -3.33
CA ARG A 84 22.24 -12.44 -1.97
C ARG A 84 22.80 -11.30 -1.11
N VAL A 85 23.31 -10.24 -1.74
CA VAL A 85 23.82 -9.04 -1.04
C VAL A 85 22.70 -8.28 -0.30
N LEU A 86 21.43 -8.48 -0.67
CA LEU A 86 20.28 -7.86 0.02
C LEU A 86 20.17 -8.25 1.50
N ALA A 87 20.83 -9.35 1.90
CA ALA A 87 20.96 -9.73 3.31
C ALA A 87 21.78 -8.73 4.16
N ALA A 88 22.51 -7.79 3.55
CA ALA A 88 23.16 -6.69 4.28
C ALA A 88 22.12 -5.86 5.05
N SER A 89 22.50 -5.28 6.19
CA SER A 89 21.60 -4.41 6.98
C SER A 89 21.55 -2.97 6.46
N ASP A 90 22.58 -2.54 5.73
CA ASP A 90 22.74 -1.17 5.25
C ASP A 90 21.83 -0.86 4.05
N LEU A 91 21.12 0.27 4.12
CA LEU A 91 20.18 0.71 3.09
C LEU A 91 20.88 1.09 1.78
N GLU A 92 22.06 1.72 1.84
CA GLU A 92 22.78 2.17 0.65
C GLU A 92 23.36 0.98 -0.13
N VAL A 93 23.90 -0.03 0.57
CA VAL A 93 24.29 -1.31 -0.04
C VAL A 93 23.11 -1.98 -0.73
N ARG A 94 21.94 -2.05 -0.07
CA ARG A 94 20.71 -2.61 -0.67
C ARG A 94 20.26 -1.82 -1.90
N LYS A 95 20.30 -0.49 -1.84
CA LYS A 95 19.95 0.42 -2.93
C LYS A 95 20.81 0.22 -4.16
N LYS A 96 22.14 0.28 -4.01
CA LYS A 96 23.06 0.02 -5.12
C LYS A 96 22.91 -1.39 -5.69
N THR A 97 22.67 -2.39 -4.84
CA THR A 97 22.44 -3.78 -5.26
C THR A 97 21.17 -3.91 -6.10
N LEU A 98 20.06 -3.30 -5.69
CA LEU A 98 18.80 -3.34 -6.43
C LEU A 98 18.90 -2.61 -7.77
N ILE A 99 19.60 -1.47 -7.82
CA ILE A 99 19.86 -0.75 -9.08
C ILE A 99 20.69 -1.63 -10.03
N LEU A 100 21.77 -2.23 -9.55
CA LEU A 100 22.59 -3.15 -10.35
C LEU A 100 21.79 -4.37 -10.85
N ALA A 101 21.00 -4.99 -9.98
CA ALA A 101 20.17 -6.13 -10.33
C ALA A 101 19.10 -5.75 -11.36
N LEU A 102 18.48 -4.58 -11.23
CA LEU A 102 17.53 -4.07 -12.21
C LEU A 102 18.22 -3.83 -13.55
N ASP A 103 19.42 -3.29 -13.59
CA ASP A 103 20.14 -3.09 -14.87
C ASP A 103 20.47 -4.43 -15.57
N LEU A 104 20.79 -5.47 -14.80
CA LEU A 104 21.17 -6.79 -15.29
C LEU A 104 19.98 -7.74 -15.51
N VAL A 105 18.75 -7.31 -15.22
CA VAL A 105 17.57 -8.16 -15.38
C VAL A 105 17.29 -8.42 -16.87
N SER A 106 16.93 -9.65 -17.19
CA SER A 106 16.58 -10.12 -18.53
C SER A 106 15.38 -11.07 -18.45
N SER A 107 14.75 -11.37 -19.59
CA SER A 107 13.63 -12.33 -19.65
C SER A 107 13.98 -13.73 -19.11
N ARG A 108 15.27 -14.07 -18.97
CA ARG A 108 15.72 -15.37 -18.45
C ARG A 108 15.73 -15.45 -16.93
N ASN A 109 15.93 -14.32 -16.24
CA ASN A 109 16.14 -14.27 -14.78
C ASN A 109 15.05 -13.47 -14.05
N VAL A 110 14.16 -12.76 -14.78
CA VAL A 110 13.13 -11.90 -14.19
C VAL A 110 12.18 -12.66 -13.28
N GLU A 111 11.75 -13.87 -13.63
CA GLU A 111 10.83 -14.66 -12.80
C GLU A 111 11.44 -15.02 -11.45
N GLU A 112 12.69 -15.48 -11.45
CA GLU A 112 13.43 -15.81 -10.22
C GLU A 112 13.74 -14.56 -9.40
N MET A 113 14.15 -13.46 -10.04
CA MET A 113 14.38 -12.18 -9.37
C MET A 113 13.12 -11.67 -8.68
N VAL A 114 11.96 -11.72 -9.35
CA VAL A 114 10.68 -11.33 -8.77
C VAL A 114 10.35 -12.21 -7.56
N LEU A 115 10.63 -13.51 -7.62
CA LEU A 115 10.39 -14.42 -6.50
C LEU A 115 11.27 -14.07 -5.28
N VAL A 116 12.52 -13.67 -5.49
CA VAL A 116 13.40 -13.19 -4.41
C VAL A 116 12.89 -11.86 -3.84
N LEU A 117 12.55 -10.90 -4.71
CA LEU A 117 12.03 -9.60 -4.28
C LEU A 117 10.73 -9.75 -3.48
N LYS A 118 9.82 -10.62 -3.89
CA LYS A 118 8.61 -10.94 -3.11
C LYS A 118 8.94 -11.46 -1.71
N LYS A 119 9.91 -12.38 -1.60
CA LYS A 119 10.34 -12.90 -0.29
C LYS A 119 10.93 -11.80 0.58
N GLU A 120 11.76 -10.91 0.02
CA GLU A 120 12.30 -9.76 0.76
C GLU A 120 11.18 -8.82 1.22
N VAL A 121 10.22 -8.53 0.34
CA VAL A 121 9.05 -7.71 0.64
C VAL A 121 8.24 -8.30 1.81
N THR A 122 7.93 -9.61 1.80
CA THR A 122 7.25 -10.28 2.91
C THR A 122 8.06 -10.26 4.20
N LYS A 123 9.40 -10.40 4.15
CA LYS A 123 10.26 -10.29 5.34
C LYS A 123 10.18 -8.89 5.96
N THR A 124 10.08 -7.84 5.15
CA THR A 124 9.93 -6.48 5.68
C THR A 124 8.60 -6.25 6.40
N ASN A 125 7.60 -7.12 6.19
CA ASN A 125 6.30 -7.04 6.85
C ASN A 125 6.34 -7.59 8.29
N SER A 126 7.24 -8.55 8.57
CA SER A 126 7.40 -9.15 9.90
C SER A 126 8.54 -8.54 10.73
N ALA A 127 9.36 -7.68 10.14
CA ALA A 127 10.50 -7.06 10.81
C ALA A 127 10.07 -5.92 11.74
N VAL A 128 10.78 -5.75 12.87
CA VAL A 128 10.57 -4.63 13.78
C VAL A 128 10.77 -3.32 13.03
N GLU A 129 9.79 -2.42 13.15
CA GLU A 129 9.72 -1.23 12.33
C GLU A 129 10.79 -0.21 12.71
N HIS A 130 11.79 -0.06 11.84
CA HIS A 130 12.74 1.05 11.85
C HIS A 130 12.59 1.91 10.59
N GLU A 131 12.98 3.18 10.66
CA GLU A 131 12.89 4.15 9.56
C GLU A 131 13.59 3.64 8.27
N ASP A 132 14.72 2.95 8.41
CA ASP A 132 15.43 2.35 7.28
C ASP A 132 14.70 1.16 6.65
N THR A 133 13.87 0.45 7.43
CA THR A 133 13.06 -0.66 6.92
C THR A 133 11.94 -0.14 6.02
N GLU A 134 11.37 1.02 6.35
CA GLU A 134 10.36 1.68 5.52
C GLU A 134 10.96 2.17 4.20
N LYS A 135 12.09 2.89 4.25
CA LYS A 135 12.80 3.32 3.04
C LYS A 135 13.20 2.14 2.16
N TYR A 136 13.60 1.03 2.78
CA TYR A 136 13.89 -0.21 2.06
C TYR A 136 12.66 -0.82 1.40
N ARG A 137 11.51 -0.85 2.09
CA ARG A 137 10.24 -1.32 1.54
C ARG A 137 9.81 -0.49 0.33
N GLN A 138 9.86 0.83 0.45
CA GLN A 138 9.57 1.74 -0.67
C GLN A 138 10.48 1.46 -1.88
N LEU A 139 11.77 1.24 -1.63
CA LEU A 139 12.73 0.89 -2.67
C LEU A 139 12.42 -0.46 -3.34
N LEU A 140 11.99 -1.47 -2.57
CA LEU A 140 11.55 -2.76 -3.12
C LEU A 140 10.30 -2.60 -4.00
N VAL A 141 9.31 -1.81 -3.57
CA VAL A 141 8.09 -1.51 -4.35
C VAL A 141 8.48 -0.84 -5.67
N ARG A 142 9.33 0.18 -5.65
CA ARG A 142 9.81 0.87 -6.86
C ARG A 142 10.56 -0.07 -7.81
N THR A 143 11.35 -0.98 -7.26
CA THR A 143 12.10 -1.96 -8.07
C THR A 143 11.15 -2.97 -8.71
N LEU A 144 10.17 -3.49 -7.96
CA LEU A 144 9.13 -4.38 -8.49
C LEU A 144 8.26 -3.69 -9.54
N HIS A 145 7.92 -2.41 -9.34
CA HIS A 145 7.24 -1.59 -10.32
C HIS A 145 8.06 -1.51 -11.62
N ALA A 146 9.35 -1.15 -11.53
CA ALA A 146 10.22 -1.09 -12.71
C ALA A 146 10.32 -2.44 -13.44
N CYS A 147 10.33 -3.56 -12.71
CA CYS A 147 10.26 -4.90 -13.30
C CYS A 147 8.95 -5.13 -14.07
N CYS A 148 7.79 -4.76 -13.53
CA CYS A 148 6.51 -4.86 -14.25
C CYS A 148 6.47 -4.01 -15.53
N VAL A 149 7.02 -2.79 -15.48
CA VAL A 149 7.03 -1.86 -16.62
C VAL A 149 7.92 -2.39 -17.74
N ARG A 150 9.03 -3.05 -17.40
CA ARG A 150 9.96 -3.63 -18.39
C ARG A 150 9.52 -5.01 -18.88
N PHE A 151 8.89 -5.81 -18.02
CA PHE A 151 8.47 -7.19 -18.30
C PHE A 151 6.99 -7.37 -17.89
N PRO A 152 6.05 -7.13 -18.81
CA PRO A 152 4.62 -7.34 -18.59
C PRO A 152 4.24 -8.75 -18.13
N ASP A 153 5.01 -9.76 -18.57
CA ASP A 153 4.68 -11.18 -18.34
C ASP A 153 4.66 -11.54 -16.84
N VAL A 154 5.47 -10.87 -16.02
CA VAL A 154 5.55 -11.13 -14.56
C VAL A 154 4.54 -10.33 -13.74
N SER A 155 3.78 -9.42 -14.34
CA SER A 155 2.89 -8.50 -13.61
C SER A 155 1.78 -9.23 -12.84
N HIS A 156 1.25 -10.33 -13.38
CA HIS A 156 0.24 -11.16 -12.71
C HIS A 156 0.70 -11.68 -11.34
N ALA A 157 2.01 -11.92 -11.20
CA ALA A 157 2.60 -12.40 -9.97
C ALA A 157 2.84 -11.24 -8.98
N ILE A 158 3.24 -10.07 -9.47
CA ILE A 158 3.70 -8.95 -8.64
C ILE A 158 2.54 -8.16 -8.04
N ILE A 159 1.49 -7.91 -8.84
CA ILE A 159 0.36 -7.05 -8.45
C ILE A 159 -0.29 -7.48 -7.13
N PRO A 160 -0.69 -8.75 -6.92
CA PRO A 160 -1.34 -9.14 -5.67
C PRO A 160 -0.48 -8.90 -4.44
N VAL A 161 0.84 -9.12 -4.56
CA VAL A 161 1.79 -8.92 -3.45
C VAL A 161 1.93 -7.45 -3.11
N LEU A 162 1.95 -6.56 -4.11
CA LEU A 162 2.03 -5.13 -3.87
C LEU A 162 0.74 -4.56 -3.28
N MET A 163 -0.42 -5.11 -3.64
CA MET A 163 -1.72 -4.63 -3.13
C MET A 163 -1.90 -4.86 -1.62
N GLU A 164 -1.25 -5.87 -1.03
CA GLU A 164 -1.25 -6.07 0.43
C GLU A 164 -0.67 -4.86 1.19
N PHE A 165 0.22 -4.08 0.56
CA PHE A 165 0.82 -2.89 1.16
C PHE A 165 -0.12 -1.68 1.23
N LEU A 166 -1.26 -1.69 0.54
CA LEU A 166 -2.24 -0.60 0.64
C LEU A 166 -2.88 -0.50 2.03
N SER A 167 -2.85 -1.59 2.81
CA SER A 167 -3.37 -1.64 4.19
C SER A 167 -2.36 -1.24 5.25
N ASP A 168 -1.10 -0.99 4.84
CA ASP A 168 -0.07 -0.53 5.76
C ASP A 168 -0.45 0.86 6.29
N THR A 169 -0.11 1.15 7.54
CA THR A 169 -0.37 2.47 8.16
C THR A 169 0.49 3.57 7.56
N LYS A 170 1.44 3.22 6.70
CA LYS A 170 2.48 4.11 6.18
C LYS A 170 2.13 4.63 4.79
N GLU A 171 2.19 5.94 4.66
CA GLU A 171 1.72 6.68 3.48
C GLU A 171 2.65 6.51 2.27
N ASN A 172 3.97 6.55 2.45
CA ASN A 172 4.91 6.66 1.33
C ASN A 172 4.96 5.42 0.41
N ALA A 173 5.06 4.23 1.00
CA ALA A 173 5.15 2.99 0.23
C ALA A 173 3.81 2.68 -0.45
N ALA A 174 2.70 2.90 0.25
CA ALA A 174 1.38 2.63 -0.28
C ALA A 174 0.95 3.67 -1.34
N ALA A 175 1.39 4.92 -1.26
CA ALA A 175 1.24 5.90 -2.33
C ALA A 175 1.97 5.46 -3.63
N ASP A 176 3.21 4.99 -3.52
CA ASP A 176 3.96 4.44 -4.67
C ASP A 176 3.25 3.20 -5.27
N VAL A 177 2.68 2.33 -4.43
CA VAL A 177 1.86 1.19 -4.88
C VAL A 177 0.62 1.66 -5.62
N LEU A 178 -0.06 2.70 -5.15
CA LEU A 178 -1.28 3.22 -5.77
C LEU A 178 -1.02 3.80 -7.17
N VAL A 179 0.08 4.56 -7.31
CA VAL A 179 0.56 5.04 -8.62
C VAL A 179 0.88 3.87 -9.55
N PHE A 180 1.55 2.83 -9.03
CA PHE A 180 1.82 1.61 -9.78
C PHE A 180 0.54 0.91 -10.24
N ILE A 181 -0.45 0.74 -9.37
CA ILE A 181 -1.72 0.09 -9.72
C ILE A 181 -2.42 0.87 -10.83
N ARG A 182 -2.46 2.21 -10.73
CA ARG A 182 -3.03 3.06 -11.78
C ARG A 182 -2.33 2.83 -13.13
N GLU A 183 -1.00 2.83 -13.15
CA GLU A 183 -0.23 2.55 -14.37
C GLU A 183 -0.51 1.14 -14.90
N ALA A 184 -0.57 0.14 -14.02
CA ALA A 184 -0.85 -1.24 -14.36
C ALA A 184 -2.26 -1.40 -14.96
N MET A 185 -3.28 -0.73 -14.42
CA MET A 185 -4.64 -0.75 -14.97
C MET A 185 -4.72 -0.07 -16.34
N GLN A 186 -3.97 1.01 -16.55
CA GLN A 186 -3.94 1.68 -17.86
C GLN A 186 -3.22 0.84 -18.92
N ARG A 187 -2.14 0.14 -18.54
CA ARG A 187 -1.29 -0.62 -19.44
C ARG A 187 -1.76 -2.05 -19.71
N PHE A 188 -2.38 -2.70 -18.72
CA PHE A 188 -2.73 -4.12 -18.76
C PHE A 188 -4.24 -4.33 -18.60
N GLU A 189 -4.98 -4.25 -19.70
CA GLU A 189 -6.45 -4.38 -19.66
C GLU A 189 -6.92 -5.72 -19.10
N GLN A 190 -6.21 -6.80 -19.44
CA GLN A 190 -6.48 -8.16 -18.97
C GLN A 190 -6.35 -8.34 -17.45
N LEU A 191 -5.61 -7.46 -16.77
CA LEU A 191 -5.40 -7.53 -15.32
C LEU A 191 -6.38 -6.65 -14.54
N ARG A 192 -7.15 -5.78 -15.22
CA ARG A 192 -8.08 -4.85 -14.56
C ARG A 192 -9.07 -5.57 -13.64
N GLY A 193 -9.67 -6.66 -14.09
CA GLY A 193 -10.64 -7.43 -13.28
C GLY A 193 -10.01 -8.00 -12.00
N ILE A 194 -8.79 -8.54 -12.09
CA ILE A 194 -8.05 -9.08 -10.93
C ILE A 194 -7.72 -7.97 -9.94
N ILE A 195 -7.29 -6.80 -10.45
CA ILE A 195 -6.98 -5.63 -9.64
C ILE A 195 -8.24 -5.12 -8.92
N VAL A 196 -9.37 -4.98 -9.62
CA VAL A 196 -10.63 -4.50 -9.02
C VAL A 196 -11.09 -5.44 -7.91
N ALA A 197 -11.11 -6.75 -8.17
CA ALA A 197 -11.48 -7.75 -7.18
C ALA A 197 -10.59 -7.68 -5.93
N LYS A 198 -9.26 -7.59 -6.14
CA LYS A 198 -8.33 -7.49 -5.01
C LYS A 198 -8.41 -6.15 -4.28
N LEU A 199 -8.75 -5.07 -4.98
CA LEU A 199 -8.89 -3.74 -4.38
C LEU A 199 -10.13 -3.68 -3.49
N LEU A 200 -11.22 -4.35 -3.88
CA LEU A 200 -12.41 -4.53 -3.06
C LEU A 200 -12.11 -5.29 -1.76
N GLU A 201 -11.35 -6.39 -1.83
CA GLU A 201 -10.94 -7.15 -0.63
C GLU A 201 -10.13 -6.32 0.36
N VAL A 202 -9.27 -5.42 -0.15
CA VAL A 202 -8.34 -4.62 0.65
C VAL A 202 -8.97 -3.30 1.09
N PHE A 203 -10.11 -2.89 0.52
CA PHE A 203 -10.72 -1.58 0.74
C PHE A 203 -10.99 -1.29 2.22
N GLY A 204 -11.59 -2.24 2.95
CA GLY A 204 -11.93 -2.08 4.36
C GLY A 204 -10.72 -2.00 5.31
N SER A 205 -9.53 -2.45 4.89
CA SER A 205 -8.32 -2.45 5.72
C SER A 205 -7.39 -1.27 5.48
N ILE A 206 -7.69 -0.39 4.51
CA ILE A 206 -6.91 0.83 4.26
C ILE A 206 -7.07 1.80 5.44
N LYS A 207 -5.98 2.40 5.90
CA LYS A 207 -5.97 3.27 7.09
C LYS A 207 -5.64 4.73 6.80
N THR A 208 -5.21 5.07 5.60
CA THR A 208 -4.85 6.44 5.21
C THR A 208 -5.88 7.02 4.25
N SER A 209 -6.33 8.27 4.51
CA SER A 209 -7.31 8.97 3.67
C SER A 209 -6.85 9.11 2.21
N GLU A 210 -5.59 9.47 1.99
CA GLU A 210 -5.05 9.68 0.62
C GLU A 210 -5.15 8.43 -0.26
N ILE A 211 -4.83 7.27 0.33
CA ILE A 211 -4.83 5.98 -0.35
C ILE A 211 -6.27 5.52 -0.57
N HIS A 212 -7.14 5.72 0.42
CA HIS A 212 -8.57 5.46 0.31
C HIS A 212 -9.22 6.26 -0.81
N ARG A 213 -8.89 7.57 -0.93
CA ARG A 213 -9.36 8.43 -2.03
C ARG A 213 -8.98 7.85 -3.39
N GLY A 214 -7.77 7.32 -3.52
CA GLY A 214 -7.36 6.72 -4.78
C GLY A 214 -7.91 5.37 -5.09
N ALA A 215 -8.02 4.51 -4.08
CA ALA A 215 -8.71 3.24 -4.23
C ALA A 215 -10.14 3.50 -4.74
N LEU A 216 -10.83 4.47 -4.15
CA LEU A 216 -12.18 4.86 -4.54
C LEU A 216 -12.26 5.41 -5.97
N TRP A 217 -11.30 6.24 -6.37
CA TRP A 217 -11.20 6.74 -7.75
C TRP A 217 -10.96 5.60 -8.75
N LEU A 218 -10.06 4.67 -8.45
CA LEU A 218 -9.76 3.51 -9.29
C LEU A 218 -11.00 2.61 -9.44
N LEU A 219 -11.71 2.34 -8.35
CA LEU A 219 -12.97 1.60 -8.39
C LEU A 219 -14.03 2.35 -9.20
N GLY A 220 -14.15 3.67 -9.05
CA GLY A 220 -15.09 4.48 -9.81
C GLY A 220 -14.86 4.48 -11.32
N GLU A 221 -13.60 4.36 -11.75
CA GLU A 221 -13.21 4.42 -13.17
C GLU A 221 -13.25 3.06 -13.87
N TYR A 222 -12.84 1.99 -13.18
CA TYR A 222 -12.57 0.70 -13.82
C TYR A 222 -13.58 -0.41 -13.49
N CYS A 223 -14.63 -0.13 -12.71
CA CYS A 223 -15.72 -1.09 -12.49
C CYS A 223 -16.64 -1.17 -13.72
N ASN A 224 -16.51 -2.26 -14.48
CA ASN A 224 -17.26 -2.48 -15.72
C ASN A 224 -18.48 -3.39 -15.56
N ASN A 225 -18.52 -4.21 -14.50
CA ASN A 225 -19.60 -5.18 -14.30
C ASN A 225 -20.60 -4.69 -13.25
N VAL A 226 -21.87 -5.08 -13.43
CA VAL A 226 -22.95 -4.77 -12.48
C VAL A 226 -22.66 -5.33 -11.09
N GLU A 227 -22.06 -6.52 -11.00
CA GLU A 227 -21.68 -7.18 -9.75
C GLU A 227 -20.57 -6.41 -9.02
N ASP A 228 -19.55 -5.94 -9.74
CA ASP A 228 -18.46 -5.13 -9.17
C ASP A 228 -19.00 -3.80 -8.63
N ILE A 229 -19.88 -3.12 -9.38
CA ILE A 229 -20.51 -1.86 -8.95
C ILE A 229 -21.32 -2.04 -7.65
N GLN A 230 -22.10 -3.13 -7.55
CA GLN A 230 -22.86 -3.44 -6.34
C GLN A 230 -21.96 -3.82 -5.17
N SER A 231 -20.83 -4.47 -5.44
CA SER A 231 -19.82 -4.81 -4.44
C SER A 231 -19.15 -3.55 -3.89
N VAL A 232 -18.76 -2.59 -4.74
CA VAL A 232 -18.24 -1.28 -4.31
C VAL A 232 -19.25 -0.58 -3.40
N MET A 233 -20.53 -0.57 -3.79
CA MET A 233 -21.57 0.07 -2.98
C MET A 233 -21.75 -0.58 -1.60
N THR A 234 -21.58 -1.91 -1.54
CA THR A 234 -21.64 -2.66 -0.29
C THR A 234 -20.44 -2.34 0.60
N GLU A 235 -19.24 -2.32 0.05
CA GLU A 235 -18.01 -1.97 0.78
C GLU A 235 -18.03 -0.51 1.27
N VAL A 236 -18.48 0.44 0.45
CA VAL A 236 -18.65 1.85 0.85
C VAL A 236 -19.62 1.96 2.03
N ARG A 237 -20.73 1.21 2.02
CA ARG A 237 -21.69 1.18 3.13
C ARG A 237 -21.03 0.61 4.39
N GLN A 238 -20.32 -0.51 4.29
CA GLN A 238 -19.62 -1.10 5.44
C GLN A 238 -18.56 -0.14 6.01
N ALA A 239 -17.83 0.56 5.13
CA ALA A 239 -16.79 1.50 5.50
C ALA A 239 -17.33 2.83 6.08
N LEU A 240 -18.61 3.17 5.84
CA LEU A 240 -19.31 4.30 6.48
C LEU A 240 -20.07 3.91 7.75
N GLY A 241 -20.57 2.67 7.82
CA GLY A 241 -21.45 2.17 8.88
C GLY A 241 -22.94 2.44 8.61
N GLU A 242 -23.75 2.47 9.67
CA GLU A 242 -25.19 2.71 9.57
C GLU A 242 -25.49 4.15 9.11
N LEU A 243 -26.37 4.27 8.12
CA LEU A 243 -26.90 5.55 7.62
C LEU A 243 -28.32 5.75 8.19
N PRO A 244 -28.72 6.97 8.60
CA PRO A 244 -28.04 8.26 8.45
C PRO A 244 -26.92 8.50 9.49
N LEU A 245 -25.78 9.05 9.03
CA LEU A 245 -24.56 9.20 9.85
C LEU A 245 -24.75 10.04 11.12
N VAL A 246 -25.51 11.14 11.01
CA VAL A 246 -25.72 12.09 12.11
C VAL A 246 -26.58 11.47 13.22
N ASP A 247 -27.63 10.76 12.85
CA ASP A 247 -28.53 10.09 13.81
C ASP A 247 -27.81 8.96 14.54
N ASP A 248 -26.97 8.21 13.82
CA ASP A 248 -26.17 7.16 14.42
C ASP A 248 -25.06 7.71 15.33
N GLU A 249 -24.41 8.83 14.98
CA GLU A 249 -23.47 9.52 15.87
C GLU A 249 -24.18 10.09 17.11
N LEU A 250 -25.37 10.68 16.96
CA LEU A 250 -26.17 11.17 18.09
C LEU A 250 -26.61 10.03 19.01
N ARG A 251 -27.02 8.88 18.44
CA ARG A 251 -27.37 7.67 19.19
C ARG A 251 -26.19 7.11 19.97
N LYS A 252 -25.01 7.04 19.33
CA LYS A 252 -23.77 6.59 19.97
C LYS A 252 -23.28 7.55 21.04
N ALA A 253 -23.39 8.86 20.82
CA ALA A 253 -23.08 9.90 21.80
C ALA A 253 -24.05 9.91 22.99
N ALA A 254 -25.30 9.51 22.79
CA ALA A 254 -26.33 9.37 23.82
C ALA A 254 -26.23 8.07 24.64
N GLY A 255 -25.22 7.21 24.39
CA GLY A 255 -25.01 5.95 25.11
C GLY A 255 -25.85 4.77 24.63
N GLY A 256 -26.39 4.83 23.41
CA GLY A 256 -27.32 3.83 22.87
C GLY A 256 -26.72 2.49 22.42
N ASP A 257 -25.40 2.31 22.43
CA ASP A 257 -24.75 1.07 21.96
C ASP A 257 -24.06 0.33 23.11
N THR A 258 -24.87 -0.11 24.09
CA THR A 258 -24.45 -1.13 25.07
C THR A 258 -25.12 -2.49 24.84
N GLU A 259 -25.80 -2.72 23.72
CA GLU A 259 -26.36 -4.04 23.41
C GLU A 259 -26.24 -4.37 21.92
N GLU A 260 -25.89 -5.62 21.65
CA GLU A 260 -25.92 -6.32 20.35
C GLU A 260 -24.70 -6.22 19.42
N LYS A 261 -23.57 -6.76 19.88
CA LYS A 261 -22.88 -7.91 19.25
C LYS A 261 -21.64 -8.26 20.06
N ASP A 262 -21.77 -9.16 21.03
CA ASP A 262 -20.64 -9.97 21.47
C ASP A 262 -21.18 -11.36 21.82
N ASP A 263 -20.81 -12.33 20.99
CA ASP A 263 -20.91 -13.74 21.33
C ASP A 263 -19.59 -14.13 21.99
N SER A 264 -19.69 -14.91 23.06
CA SER A 264 -18.61 -15.55 23.82
C SER A 264 -17.83 -14.71 24.88
N ALA A 265 -18.40 -14.77 26.09
CA ALA A 265 -17.70 -15.10 27.33
C ALA A 265 -16.55 -14.18 27.80
N MET A 266 -16.87 -13.21 28.66
CA MET A 266 -16.13 -13.02 29.92
C MET A 266 -17.02 -12.39 31.00
N THR A 267 -17.16 -13.12 32.11
CA THR A 267 -17.82 -12.71 33.35
C THR A 267 -17.06 -11.55 34.01
N GLY A 268 -17.54 -10.31 33.83
CA GLY A 268 -17.12 -9.17 34.63
C GLY A 268 -17.76 -9.21 36.02
N THR A 269 -17.00 -9.59 37.04
CA THR A 269 -17.42 -9.63 38.44
C THR A 269 -17.81 -8.25 38.95
N VAL A 270 -19.09 -8.06 39.27
CA VAL A 270 -19.58 -6.94 40.08
C VAL A 270 -19.04 -7.10 41.50
N GLN A 271 -17.94 -6.42 41.83
CA GLN A 271 -17.45 -6.40 43.22
C GLN A 271 -18.39 -5.54 44.08
N ARG A 272 -19.20 -6.22 44.91
CA ARG A 272 -19.96 -5.58 45.99
C ARG A 272 -19.04 -5.40 47.19
N LEU A 273 -18.70 -4.15 47.52
CA LEU A 273 -18.01 -3.85 48.76
C LEU A 273 -19.03 -3.45 49.84
N VAL A 274 -19.06 -4.20 50.94
CA VAL A 274 -19.87 -3.89 52.12
C VAL A 274 -19.00 -3.06 53.06
N THR A 275 -19.41 -1.83 53.35
CA THR A 275 -18.78 -1.01 54.39
C THR A 275 -19.14 -1.56 55.77
N ALA A 276 -18.31 -1.26 56.78
CA ALA A 276 -18.35 -1.87 58.13
C ALA A 276 -19.67 -1.67 58.92
N ASP A 277 -20.66 -0.97 58.36
CA ASP A 277 -21.99 -0.72 58.96
C ASP A 277 -23.13 -1.45 58.19
N GLY A 278 -22.81 -2.52 57.47
CA GLY A 278 -23.81 -3.47 56.93
C GLY A 278 -24.73 -2.96 55.82
N THR A 279 -24.48 -1.76 55.27
CA THR A 279 -25.29 -1.19 54.18
C THR A 279 -24.71 -1.59 52.82
N TYR A 280 -25.51 -2.24 51.97
CA TYR A 280 -25.13 -2.62 50.61
C TYR A 280 -25.05 -1.39 49.70
N ALA A 281 -23.85 -0.94 49.35
CA ALA A 281 -23.64 0.10 48.36
C ALA A 281 -23.28 -0.51 47.00
N THR A 282 -24.16 -0.35 46.01
CA THR A 282 -23.81 -0.57 44.60
C THR A 282 -23.08 0.66 44.09
N GLN A 283 -21.77 0.56 43.83
CA GLN A 283 -21.08 1.55 43.01
C GLN A 283 -21.59 1.41 41.58
N SER A 284 -22.51 2.29 41.18
CA SER A 284 -22.71 2.58 39.77
C SER A 284 -21.39 3.19 39.29
N ALA A 285 -20.60 2.42 38.55
CA ALA A 285 -19.42 2.93 37.89
C ALA A 285 -19.86 4.11 37.02
N PHE A 286 -19.47 5.33 37.40
CA PHE A 286 -19.46 6.45 36.47
C PHE A 286 -18.62 5.98 35.28
N SER A 287 -19.28 5.69 34.17
CA SER A 287 -18.63 5.40 32.91
C SER A 287 -17.79 6.61 32.56
N THR A 288 -16.48 6.51 32.80
CA THR A 288 -15.51 7.43 32.23
C THR A 288 -15.78 7.43 30.73
N ALA A 289 -16.07 8.60 30.17
CA ALA A 289 -16.21 8.79 28.73
C ALA A 289 -15.04 8.06 28.06
N PRO A 290 -15.30 7.18 27.06
CA PRO A 290 -14.21 6.50 26.39
C PRO A 290 -13.23 7.55 25.88
N SER A 291 -11.93 7.31 26.03
CA SER A 291 -10.94 8.21 25.46
C SER A 291 -11.24 8.37 23.95
N PRO A 292 -11.01 9.55 23.36
CA PRO A 292 -11.26 9.78 21.93
C PRO A 292 -10.53 8.74 21.05
N ALA A 293 -9.39 8.22 21.52
CA ALA A 293 -8.65 7.14 20.87
C ALA A 293 -9.39 5.79 20.85
N ALA A 294 -10.16 5.45 21.89
CA ALA A 294 -10.95 4.21 21.95
C ALA A 294 -12.23 4.30 21.08
N LEU A 295 -12.79 5.51 20.91
CA LEU A 295 -13.90 5.78 20.01
C LEU A 295 -13.48 5.80 18.53
N GLN A 296 -12.27 6.28 18.23
CA GLN A 296 -11.68 6.21 16.88
C GLN A 296 -11.39 4.77 16.45
N ALA A 297 -10.91 3.91 17.36
CA ALA A 297 -10.59 2.52 17.06
C ALA A 297 -11.80 1.62 16.71
N LYS A 298 -13.03 2.05 17.06
CA LYS A 298 -14.27 1.30 16.83
C LYS A 298 -15.08 1.82 15.64
N ARG A 299 -14.63 2.90 14.99
CA ARG A 299 -15.34 3.52 13.86
C ARG A 299 -14.85 2.94 12.53
N PRO A 300 -15.75 2.66 11.58
CA PRO A 300 -15.38 2.35 10.21
C PRO A 300 -14.45 3.42 9.61
N PRO A 301 -13.52 3.05 8.69
CA PRO A 301 -12.43 3.92 8.28
C PRO A 301 -12.90 5.23 7.62
N LEU A 302 -13.89 5.19 6.72
CA LEU A 302 -14.41 6.40 6.07
C LEU A 302 -15.10 7.34 7.08
N ARG A 303 -15.78 6.77 8.07
CA ARG A 303 -16.39 7.54 9.15
C ARG A 303 -15.36 8.20 10.06
N GLY A 304 -14.23 7.53 10.29
CA GLY A 304 -13.08 8.11 10.99
C GLY A 304 -12.63 9.42 10.34
N TYR A 305 -12.34 9.39 9.04
CA TYR A 305 -11.84 10.57 8.32
C TYR A 305 -12.85 11.73 8.29
N LEU A 306 -14.12 11.43 8.08
CA LEU A 306 -15.18 12.45 8.08
C LEU A 306 -15.33 13.12 9.45
N MET A 307 -15.19 12.37 10.54
CA MET A 307 -15.22 12.91 11.91
C MET A 307 -13.96 13.70 12.26
N GLU A 308 -12.81 13.33 11.69
CA GLU A 308 -11.53 14.07 11.76
C GLU A 308 -11.51 15.34 10.91
N GLY A 309 -12.57 15.55 10.11
CA GLY A 309 -12.77 16.77 9.34
C GLY A 309 -12.11 16.77 7.96
N ASP A 310 -11.67 15.62 7.46
CA ASP A 310 -11.26 15.47 6.07
C ASP A 310 -12.50 15.24 5.19
N PHE A 311 -13.10 16.32 4.70
CA PHE A 311 -14.25 16.25 3.79
C PHE A 311 -13.87 16.07 2.32
N PHE A 312 -12.58 16.15 2.00
CA PHE A 312 -12.10 15.95 0.64
C PHE A 312 -12.35 14.50 0.17
N ILE A 313 -12.26 13.53 1.09
CA ILE A 313 -12.68 12.15 0.81
C ILE A 313 -14.18 12.04 0.53
N GLY A 314 -15.01 12.87 1.17
CA GLY A 314 -16.45 12.94 0.91
C GLY A 314 -16.76 13.46 -0.49
N ALA A 315 -16.02 14.46 -0.97
CA ALA A 315 -16.11 14.96 -2.34
C ALA A 315 -15.62 13.93 -3.38
N ALA A 316 -14.52 13.21 -3.08
CA ALA A 316 -14.02 12.12 -3.91
C ALA A 316 -15.01 10.95 -3.98
N LEU A 317 -15.65 10.62 -2.86
CA LEU A 317 -16.72 9.62 -2.78
C LEU A 317 -17.93 10.02 -3.61
N ALA A 318 -18.38 11.26 -3.50
CA ALA A 318 -19.51 11.75 -4.29
C ALA A 318 -19.22 11.67 -5.80
N SER A 319 -18.01 12.05 -6.22
CA SER A 319 -17.60 11.98 -7.62
C SER A 319 -17.55 10.54 -8.13
N SER A 320 -16.98 9.62 -7.35
CA SER A 320 -16.84 8.20 -7.72
C SER A 320 -18.20 7.50 -7.76
N LEU A 321 -19.08 7.74 -6.78
CA LEU A 321 -20.44 7.22 -6.78
C LEU A 321 -21.27 7.77 -7.95
N THR A 322 -21.08 9.03 -8.33
CA THR A 322 -21.78 9.61 -9.50
C THR A 322 -21.38 8.89 -10.78
N LYS A 323 -20.08 8.65 -10.98
CA LYS A 323 -19.58 7.85 -12.11
C LYS A 323 -20.16 6.44 -12.13
N LEU A 324 -20.09 5.74 -10.99
CA LEU A 324 -20.64 4.39 -10.86
C LEU A 324 -22.15 4.35 -11.14
N ALA A 325 -22.90 5.34 -10.67
CA ALA A 325 -24.34 5.44 -10.95
C ALA A 325 -24.63 5.67 -12.43
N VAL A 326 -23.87 6.56 -13.10
CA VAL A 326 -24.00 6.77 -14.55
C VAL A 326 -23.67 5.49 -15.33
N HIS A 327 -22.59 4.79 -14.97
CA HIS A 327 -22.25 3.50 -15.57
C HIS A 327 -23.29 2.41 -15.29
N TYR A 328 -23.83 2.34 -14.07
CA TYR A 328 -24.88 1.39 -13.74
C TYR A 328 -26.15 1.63 -14.57
N MET A 329 -26.49 2.90 -14.82
CA MET A 329 -27.63 3.28 -15.65
C MET A 329 -27.45 2.91 -17.13
N SER A 330 -26.22 2.89 -17.64
CA SER A 330 -25.95 2.46 -19.03
C SER A 330 -25.97 0.93 -19.19
N LEU A 331 -25.62 0.18 -18.13
CA LEU A 331 -25.58 -1.28 -18.14
C LEU A 331 -26.92 -1.94 -17.83
N VAL A 332 -27.72 -1.37 -16.93
CA VAL A 332 -28.97 -1.97 -16.43
C VAL A 332 -30.19 -1.27 -17.05
N PRO A 333 -31.02 -1.94 -17.85
CA PRO A 333 -32.20 -1.32 -18.48
C PRO A 333 -33.42 -1.16 -17.55
N ASP A 334 -33.40 -1.75 -16.35
CA ASP A 334 -34.52 -1.69 -15.39
C ASP A 334 -34.52 -0.36 -14.62
N GLY A 335 -35.48 0.51 -14.96
CA GLY A 335 -35.63 1.82 -14.34
C GLY A 335 -35.88 1.79 -12.82
N ARG A 336 -36.45 0.72 -12.26
CA ARG A 336 -36.62 0.62 -10.80
C ARG A 336 -35.28 0.42 -10.10
N LYS A 337 -34.44 -0.47 -10.63
CA LYS A 337 -33.10 -0.73 -10.10
C LYS A 337 -32.17 0.48 -10.27
N GLN A 338 -32.26 1.17 -11.40
CA GLN A 338 -31.54 2.44 -11.60
C GLN A 338 -31.94 3.48 -10.55
N ASN A 339 -33.25 3.66 -10.32
CA ASN A 339 -33.75 4.61 -9.34
C ASN A 339 -33.32 4.26 -7.91
N ALA A 340 -33.37 2.97 -7.55
CA ALA A 340 -32.93 2.49 -6.25
C ALA A 340 -31.44 2.79 -6.02
N PHE A 341 -30.58 2.44 -7.00
CA PHE A 341 -29.15 2.69 -6.90
C PHE A 341 -28.83 4.19 -6.82
N ALA A 342 -29.43 5.01 -7.69
CA ALA A 342 -29.23 6.46 -7.67
C ALA A 342 -29.71 7.11 -6.35
N ALA A 343 -30.86 6.68 -5.82
CA ALA A 343 -31.37 7.16 -4.54
C ALA A 343 -30.43 6.79 -3.38
N GLU A 344 -29.84 5.60 -3.43
CA GLU A 344 -28.86 5.15 -2.45
C GLU A 344 -27.57 5.98 -2.49
N CYS A 345 -27.04 6.27 -3.69
CA CYS A 345 -25.90 7.18 -3.84
C CYS A 345 -26.22 8.59 -3.32
N MET A 346 -27.41 9.11 -3.62
CA MET A 346 -27.86 10.42 -3.11
C MET A 346 -28.00 10.42 -1.58
N LEU A 347 -28.47 9.33 -0.99
CA LEU A 347 -28.59 9.19 0.47
C LEU A 347 -27.22 9.28 1.15
N ILE A 348 -26.19 8.62 0.58
CA ILE A 348 -24.82 8.70 1.09
C ILE A 348 -24.30 10.15 0.98
N MET A 349 -24.41 10.77 -0.20
CA MET A 349 -23.93 12.13 -0.43
C MET A 349 -24.61 13.16 0.49
N THR A 350 -25.93 13.07 0.66
CA THR A 350 -26.69 13.95 1.55
C THR A 350 -26.37 13.70 3.02
N SER A 351 -26.12 12.45 3.42
CA SER A 351 -25.68 12.11 4.78
C SER A 351 -24.31 12.71 5.10
N VAL A 352 -23.36 12.66 4.16
CA VAL A 352 -22.04 13.29 4.29
C VAL A 352 -22.16 14.81 4.39
N LEU A 353 -23.00 15.43 3.56
CA LEU A 353 -23.25 16.87 3.60
C LEU A 353 -23.92 17.31 4.90
N HIS A 354 -24.87 16.52 5.41
CA HIS A 354 -25.53 16.79 6.69
C HIS A 354 -24.53 16.65 7.85
N LEU A 355 -23.67 15.63 7.83
CA LEU A 355 -22.60 15.47 8.82
C LEU A 355 -21.63 16.65 8.82
N GLY A 356 -21.25 17.16 7.65
CA GLY A 356 -20.38 18.33 7.53
C GLY A 356 -20.99 19.63 8.09
N LYS A 357 -22.33 19.74 8.10
CA LYS A 357 -23.08 20.93 8.58
C LYS A 357 -23.59 20.79 10.01
N SER A 358 -23.58 19.59 10.60
CA SER A 358 -24.12 19.34 11.94
C SER A 358 -23.20 19.85 13.07
N GLY A 359 -21.94 20.16 12.77
CA GLY A 359 -20.96 20.63 13.76
C GLY A 359 -20.43 19.55 14.72
N LEU A 360 -20.77 18.28 14.47
CA LEU A 360 -20.20 17.12 15.16
C LEU A 360 -18.72 16.82 14.81
N PRO A 361 -18.26 17.04 13.55
CA PRO A 361 -16.86 16.82 13.17
C PRO A 361 -15.90 17.85 13.76
N THR A 362 -14.62 17.49 13.86
CA THR A 362 -13.57 18.39 14.40
C THR A 362 -13.35 19.64 13.54
N LYS A 363 -13.55 19.55 12.22
CA LYS A 363 -13.55 20.68 11.28
C LYS A 363 -14.86 20.69 10.52
N ALA A 364 -15.40 21.86 10.23
CA ALA A 364 -16.57 21.96 9.35
C ALA A 364 -16.20 21.64 7.89
N ILE A 365 -17.19 21.29 7.10
CA ILE A 365 -17.01 21.11 5.65
C ILE A 365 -16.61 22.43 4.98
N ASN A 366 -15.63 22.38 4.08
CA ASN A 366 -15.27 23.52 3.24
C ASN A 366 -16.35 23.76 2.18
N ASP A 367 -16.57 25.02 1.81
CA ASP A 367 -17.57 25.39 0.79
C ASP A 367 -17.29 24.70 -0.55
N ASP A 368 -16.02 24.57 -0.95
CA ASP A 368 -15.63 23.88 -2.19
C ASP A 368 -16.01 22.39 -2.22
N ASP A 369 -15.80 21.68 -1.10
CA ASP A 369 -16.16 20.26 -0.98
C ASP A 369 -17.68 20.08 -0.95
N ALA A 370 -18.37 20.98 -0.25
CA ALA A 370 -19.83 21.02 -0.21
C ALA A 370 -20.43 21.28 -1.61
N ASP A 371 -19.86 22.22 -2.37
CA ASP A 371 -20.29 22.55 -3.73
C ASP A 371 -20.05 21.38 -4.70
N ARG A 372 -18.91 20.68 -4.59
CA ARG A 372 -18.63 19.46 -5.37
C ARG A 372 -19.66 18.36 -5.10
N ILE A 373 -20.00 18.11 -3.83
CA ILE A 373 -21.03 17.12 -3.47
C ILE A 373 -22.40 17.56 -4.00
N CYS A 374 -22.75 18.84 -3.88
CA CYS A 374 -24.00 19.40 -4.41
C CYS A 374 -24.09 19.27 -5.94
N LEU A 375 -22.99 19.48 -6.66
CA LEU A 375 -22.92 19.28 -8.10
C LEU A 375 -23.20 17.82 -8.47
N CYS A 376 -22.57 16.87 -7.77
CA CYS A 376 -22.80 15.43 -7.95
C CYS A 376 -24.28 15.06 -7.74
N LEU A 377 -24.91 15.61 -6.69
CA LEU A 377 -26.34 15.43 -6.41
C LEU A 377 -27.24 15.97 -7.53
N LYS A 378 -26.93 17.17 -8.04
CA LYS A 378 -27.67 17.76 -9.17
C LYS A 378 -27.59 16.89 -10.42
N ILE A 379 -26.40 16.36 -10.73
CA ILE A 379 -26.18 15.48 -11.89
C ILE A 379 -27.06 14.23 -11.80
N LEU A 380 -27.08 13.57 -10.64
CA LEU A 380 -27.90 12.37 -10.42
C LEU A 380 -29.41 12.67 -10.45
N SER A 381 -29.81 13.88 -10.03
CA SER A 381 -31.22 14.31 -10.02
C SER A 381 -31.73 14.68 -11.41
N GLU A 382 -30.95 15.43 -12.19
CA GLU A 382 -31.34 15.91 -13.50
C GLU A 382 -31.25 14.83 -14.59
N ARG A 383 -30.38 13.82 -14.42
CA ARG A 383 -30.16 12.71 -15.36
C ARG A 383 -29.91 13.19 -16.80
N SER A 384 -29.29 14.35 -16.95
CA SER A 384 -29.02 14.91 -18.27
C SER A 384 -28.05 14.00 -19.03
N PRO A 385 -28.39 13.58 -20.27
CA PRO A 385 -27.54 12.70 -21.07
C PRO A 385 -26.18 13.35 -21.35
N THR A 386 -26.13 14.67 -21.52
CA THR A 386 -24.89 15.42 -21.77
C THR A 386 -23.94 15.41 -20.56
N LEU A 387 -24.47 15.53 -19.33
CA LEU A 387 -23.67 15.47 -18.11
C LEU A 387 -23.22 14.04 -17.81
N SER A 388 -24.03 13.05 -18.17
CA SER A 388 -23.67 11.63 -18.06
C SER A 388 -22.51 11.26 -18.98
N THR A 389 -22.46 11.79 -20.21
CA THR A 389 -21.33 11.61 -21.11
C THR A 389 -20.08 12.30 -20.60
N ILE A 390 -20.16 13.55 -20.12
CA ILE A 390 -18.99 14.28 -19.62
C ILE A 390 -18.39 13.57 -18.40
N PHE A 391 -19.20 13.08 -17.45
CA PHE A 391 -18.68 12.37 -16.28
C PHE A 391 -18.22 10.94 -16.56
N GLY A 392 -18.80 10.27 -17.57
CA GLY A 392 -18.47 8.91 -17.97
C GLY A 392 -17.29 8.79 -18.95
N THR A 393 -17.01 9.82 -19.78
CA THR A 393 -15.92 9.78 -20.76
C THR A 393 -14.85 10.85 -20.58
N ASP A 394 -15.20 12.05 -20.10
CA ASP A 394 -14.31 13.23 -20.19
C ASP A 394 -13.75 13.69 -18.83
N CYS A 395 -14.43 13.38 -17.72
CA CYS A 395 -13.95 13.70 -16.39
C CYS A 395 -12.95 12.66 -15.87
N MET A 396 -11.75 12.63 -16.47
CA MET A 396 -10.56 12.25 -15.70
C MET A 396 -10.26 13.40 -14.73
N LEU A 397 -11.03 13.50 -13.64
CA LEU A 397 -10.73 14.46 -12.57
C LEU A 397 -9.27 14.25 -12.16
N PRO A 398 -8.40 15.27 -12.34
CA PRO A 398 -7.01 15.14 -11.95
C PRO A 398 -6.96 14.99 -10.44
N TRP A 399 -6.11 14.05 -10.01
CA TRP A 399 -5.64 13.97 -8.64
C TRP A 399 -4.93 15.28 -8.31
N GLY A 400 -5.56 16.11 -7.48
CA GLY A 400 -5.04 17.40 -7.05
C GLY A 400 -5.65 17.79 -5.73
#